data_AF-A0A920WR29-F1
#
_entry.id   AF-A0A920WR29-F1
#
_cell.length_a   1.000
_cell.length_b   1.000
_cell.length_c   1.000
_cell.angle_alpha   90.00
_cell.angle_beta   90.00
_cell.angle_gamma   90.00
#
_symmetry.space_group_name_H-M   'P 1'
#
loop_
_entity.id
_entity.type
_entity.pdbx_description
1 polymer ?
#
loop_
_entity_poly.entity_id
_entity_poly.type
_entity_poly.pdbx_seq_one_letter_code
_entity_poly.pdbx_strand_id
1 'polypeptide(L)'
;MFTRCHPPPPPEAIQKDNAETLLKKMIEQNDPTHMEACFILAVMLERKRVIKNKDQICNEDGGRTLIYEHTQSGDVFTILDPALKLADLGDVQARVAELLEHGLNPPAANDHTGEPEQVAATVDES
;
A
#
# COMPACT_ATOMS: atom_id res chain seq x y z
N MET A 1 39.20 -0.28 12.19
CA MET A 1 38.40 0.00 10.98
C MET A 1 36.93 -0.18 11.34
N PHE A 2 36.16 0.90 11.48
CA PHE A 2 34.71 0.81 11.72
C PHE A 2 34.01 0.90 10.36
N THR A 3 33.57 -0.24 9.85
CA THR A 3 32.73 -0.31 8.65
C THR A 3 31.45 0.48 8.92
N ARG A 4 31.29 1.61 8.24
CA ARG A 4 30.02 2.35 8.21
C ARG A 4 29.00 1.44 7.54
N CYS A 5 28.09 0.87 8.32
CA CYS A 5 26.87 0.27 7.80
C CYS A 5 26.08 1.39 7.12
N HIS A 6 26.16 1.45 5.79
CA HIS A 6 25.29 2.29 4.99
C HIS A 6 23.88 1.68 5.06
N PRO A 7 22.86 2.38 5.59
CA PRO A 7 21.50 1.87 5.53
C PRO A 7 21.12 1.66 4.05
N PRO A 8 20.42 0.58 3.69
CA PRO A 8 19.96 0.39 2.33
C PRO A 8 19.13 1.62 1.91
N PRO A 9 19.31 2.12 0.67
CA PRO A 9 18.54 3.25 0.17
C PRO A 9 17.05 2.93 0.30
N PRO A 10 16.22 3.86 0.79
CA PRO A 10 14.81 3.62 0.96
C PRO A 10 14.16 3.30 -0.41
N PRO A 11 13.39 2.21 -0.53
CA PRO A 11 12.59 1.95 -1.73
C PRO A 11 11.38 2.93 -1.78
N GLU A 12 11.66 4.21 -2.02
CA GLU A 12 10.71 5.28 -1.72
C GLU A 12 9.84 5.75 -2.89
N ALA A 13 10.24 5.56 -4.15
CA ALA A 13 9.53 6.15 -5.30
C ALA A 13 8.54 5.21 -6.01
N ILE A 14 8.88 3.93 -6.23
CA ILE A 14 8.11 3.05 -7.12
C ILE A 14 6.86 2.47 -6.44
N GLN A 15 6.86 2.36 -5.10
CA GLN A 15 5.81 1.66 -4.36
C GLN A 15 4.70 2.57 -3.79
N LYS A 16 4.79 3.91 -3.93
CA LYS A 16 3.81 4.82 -3.27
C LYS A 16 2.40 4.65 -3.83
N ASP A 17 2.26 4.78 -5.15
CA ASP A 17 0.98 4.73 -5.85
C ASP A 17 0.35 3.32 -5.75
N ASN A 18 1.21 2.30 -5.90
CA ASN A 18 0.81 0.90 -5.72
C ASN A 18 0.37 0.61 -4.27
N ALA A 19 1.06 1.13 -3.25
CA ALA A 19 0.74 0.88 -1.85
C ALA A 19 -0.58 1.53 -1.41
N GLU A 20 -0.86 2.75 -1.87
CA GLU A 20 -2.13 3.42 -1.57
C GLU A 20 -3.31 2.68 -2.22
N THR A 21 -3.17 2.37 -3.51
CA THR A 21 -4.20 1.63 -4.25
C THR A 21 -4.45 0.26 -3.63
N LEU A 22 -3.38 -0.42 -3.22
CA LEU A 22 -3.44 -1.71 -2.53
C LEU A 22 -4.16 -1.58 -1.18
N LEU A 23 -3.77 -0.61 -0.35
CA LEU A 23 -4.40 -0.37 0.94
C LEU A 23 -5.90 -0.08 0.79
N LYS A 24 -6.28 0.76 -0.18
CA LYS A 24 -7.69 1.09 -0.47
C LYS A 24 -8.49 -0.18 -0.81
N LYS A 25 -7.96 -1.03 -1.68
CA LYS A 25 -8.58 -2.32 -2.04
C LYS A 25 -8.68 -3.29 -0.85
N MET A 26 -7.66 -3.36 0.00
CA MET A 26 -7.67 -4.26 1.17
C MET A 26 -8.69 -3.80 2.23
N ILE A 27 -8.82 -2.49 2.43
CA ILE A 27 -9.84 -1.92 3.33
C ILE A 27 -11.25 -2.19 2.78
N GLU A 28 -11.44 -2.04 1.47
CA GLU A 28 -12.71 -2.32 0.79
C GLU A 28 -13.12 -3.79 0.89
N GLN A 29 -12.15 -4.72 0.79
CA GLN A 29 -12.39 -6.16 1.01
C GLN A 29 -12.73 -6.49 2.47
N ASN A 30 -12.30 -5.66 3.43
CA ASN A 30 -12.54 -5.81 4.86
C ASN A 30 -12.18 -7.21 5.41
N ASP A 31 -11.12 -7.83 4.87
CA ASP A 31 -10.71 -9.18 5.25
C ASP A 31 -9.80 -9.15 6.49
N PRO A 32 -10.14 -9.89 7.57
CA PRO A 32 -9.29 -9.99 8.75
C PRO A 32 -7.88 -10.52 8.46
N THR A 33 -7.72 -11.36 7.44
CA THR A 33 -6.42 -11.96 7.02
C THR A 33 -5.43 -10.89 6.54
N HIS A 34 -5.95 -9.74 6.13
CA HIS A 34 -5.18 -8.63 5.57
C HIS A 34 -4.94 -7.49 6.56
N MET A 35 -5.47 -7.57 7.79
CA MET A 35 -5.34 -6.49 8.79
C MET A 35 -3.89 -6.15 9.11
N GLU A 36 -3.04 -7.16 9.27
CA GLU A 36 -1.60 -6.98 9.56
C GLU A 36 -0.88 -6.25 8.44
N ALA A 37 -1.16 -6.65 7.19
CA ALA A 37 -0.61 -6.02 6.01
C ALA A 37 -1.14 -4.59 5.82
N CYS A 38 -2.43 -4.34 6.05
CA CYS A 38 -3.03 -3.00 6.05
C CYS A 38 -2.35 -2.07 7.04
N PHE A 39 -2.10 -2.56 8.26
CA PHE A 39 -1.43 -1.79 9.30
C PHE A 39 -0.01 -1.38 8.87
N ILE A 40 0.78 -2.33 8.37
CA ILE A 40 2.15 -2.04 7.91
C ILE A 40 2.14 -1.07 6.71
N LEU A 41 1.25 -1.27 5.73
CA LEU A 41 1.08 -0.36 4.59
C LEU A 41 0.74 1.06 5.05
N ALA A 42 -0.17 1.20 6.02
CA ALA A 42 -0.52 2.50 6.57
C ALA A 42 0.66 3.19 7.24
N VAL A 43 1.44 2.47 8.06
CA VAL A 43 2.66 3.01 8.68
C VAL A 43 3.69 3.41 7.62
N MET A 44 3.84 2.62 6.56
CA MET A 44 4.72 2.96 5.43
C MET A 44 4.28 4.25 4.74
N LEU A 45 2.98 4.40 4.48
CA LEU A 45 2.40 5.59 3.84
C LEU A 45 2.46 6.83 4.74
N GLU A 46 2.28 6.66 6.05
CA GLU A 46 2.41 7.71 7.05
C GLU A 46 3.83 8.30 7.05
N ARG A 47 4.86 7.44 7.10
CA ARG A 47 6.27 7.88 7.04
C ARG A 47 6.60 8.59 5.73
N LYS A 48 5.95 8.15 4.64
CA LYS A 48 6.06 8.76 3.30
C LYS A 48 5.24 10.05 3.13
N ARG A 49 4.52 10.49 4.19
CA ARG A 49 3.62 11.66 4.23
C ARG A 49 2.45 11.60 3.24
N VAL A 50 2.06 10.41 2.81
CA VAL A 50 0.92 10.21 1.90
C VAL A 50 -0.38 10.34 2.69
N ILE A 51 -0.47 9.63 3.82
CA ILE A 51 -1.57 9.73 4.78
C ILE A 51 -1.07 10.36 6.09
N LYS A 52 -1.98 10.94 6.87
CA LYS A 52 -1.70 11.50 8.20
C LYS A 52 -2.61 10.85 9.22
N ASN A 53 -2.06 10.42 10.35
CA ASN A 53 -2.89 10.01 11.48
C ASN A 53 -3.70 11.22 11.97
N LYS A 54 -5.02 11.09 11.94
CA LYS A 54 -5.98 12.10 12.39
C LYS A 54 -6.41 11.88 13.82
N ASP A 55 -6.71 10.63 14.13
CA ASP A 55 -7.25 10.25 15.42
C ASP A 55 -6.85 8.80 15.75
N GLN A 56 -6.95 8.47 17.02
CA GLN A 56 -6.70 7.13 17.52
C GLN A 56 -7.65 6.83 18.66
N ILE A 57 -8.50 5.82 18.45
CA ILE A 57 -9.48 5.37 19.44
C ILE A 57 -8.89 4.17 20.16
N CYS A 58 -8.77 4.26 21.48
CA CYS A 58 -8.45 3.13 22.33
C CYS A 58 -9.75 2.45 22.76
N ASN A 59 -9.90 1.17 22.42
CA ASN A 59 -11.04 0.37 22.81
C ASN A 59 -10.88 -0.13 24.25
N GLU A 60 -12.00 -0.38 24.94
CA GLU A 60 -12.02 -0.89 26.31
C GLU A 60 -11.36 -2.27 26.42
N ASP A 61 -11.39 -3.06 25.34
CA ASP A 61 -10.73 -4.37 25.22
C ASP A 61 -9.19 -4.28 25.04
N GLY A 62 -8.62 -3.07 25.00
CA GLY A 62 -7.19 -2.84 24.82
C GLY A 62 -6.71 -2.80 23.37
N GLY A 63 -7.62 -3.00 22.40
CA GLY A 63 -7.36 -2.77 20.98
C GLY A 63 -7.27 -1.29 20.63
N ARG A 64 -6.57 -0.94 19.55
CA ARG A 64 -6.45 0.45 19.09
C ARG A 64 -6.94 0.57 17.66
N THR A 65 -7.72 1.60 17.37
CA THR A 65 -8.20 1.91 16.03
C THR A 65 -7.56 3.22 15.60
N LEU A 66 -6.84 3.20 14.49
CA LEU A 66 -6.16 4.35 13.92
C LEU A 66 -7.00 4.92 12.78
N ILE A 67 -7.24 6.21 12.81
CA ILE A 67 -7.95 6.95 11.76
C ILE A 67 -6.91 7.78 11.02
N TYR A 68 -6.74 7.49 9.74
CA TYR A 68 -5.82 8.17 8.84
C TYR A 68 -6.59 9.00 7.81
N GLU A 69 -6.01 10.10 7.37
CA GLU A 69 -6.54 10.95 6.30
C GLU A 69 -5.51 11.09 5.18
N HIS A 70 -5.95 10.87 3.94
CA HIS A 70 -5.13 11.05 2.76
C HIS A 70 -4.86 12.53 2.52
N THR A 71 -3.59 12.90 2.40
CA THR A 71 -3.19 14.32 2.32
C THR A 71 -3.60 15.01 1.03
N GLN A 72 -3.79 14.26 -0.06
CA GLN A 72 -4.15 14.80 -1.37
C GLN A 72 -5.64 14.68 -1.66
N SER A 73 -6.24 13.50 -1.41
CA SER A 73 -7.66 13.22 -1.69
C SER A 73 -8.60 13.69 -0.57
N GLY A 74 -8.12 13.67 0.68
CA GLY A 74 -8.99 13.83 1.86
C GLY A 74 -9.74 12.55 2.27
N ASP A 75 -9.46 11.42 1.61
CA ASP A 75 -10.02 10.11 1.97
C ASP A 75 -9.64 9.72 3.40
N VAL A 76 -10.60 9.17 4.16
CA VAL A 76 -10.38 8.70 5.52
C VAL A 76 -10.28 7.17 5.55
N PHE A 77 -9.20 6.66 6.13
CA PHE A 77 -8.95 5.24 6.32
C PHE A 77 -9.00 4.88 7.80
N THR A 78 -9.80 3.86 8.14
CA THR A 78 -9.89 3.34 9.50
C THR A 78 -9.21 1.98 9.56
N ILE A 79 -8.19 1.86 10.40
CA ILE A 79 -7.34 0.67 10.47
C ILE A 79 -7.22 0.22 11.91
N LEU A 80 -7.49 -1.07 12.14
CA LEU A 80 -7.31 -1.69 13.45
C LEU A 80 -5.84 -2.03 13.67
N ASP A 81 -5.34 -1.78 14.88
CA ASP A 81 -4.03 -2.22 15.33
C ASP A 81 -4.12 -3.71 15.71
N PRO A 82 -3.49 -4.62 14.95
CA PRO A 82 -3.51 -6.06 15.24
C PRO A 82 -2.63 -6.44 16.44
N ALA A 83 -2.00 -5.48 17.11
CA ALA A 83 -1.03 -5.71 18.18
C ALA A 83 0.12 -6.64 17.73
N LEU A 84 0.67 -6.35 16.54
CA LEU A 84 1.77 -7.09 15.93
C LEU A 84 2.96 -7.25 16.88
N LYS A 85 3.41 -8.49 17.07
CA LYS A 85 4.60 -8.78 17.85
C LYS A 85 5.83 -8.58 16.97
N LEU A 86 6.94 -8.19 17.61
CA LEU A 86 8.21 -7.98 16.90
C LEU A 86 8.71 -9.24 16.16
N ALA A 87 8.35 -10.43 16.66
CA ALA A 87 8.68 -11.70 16.04
C ALA A 87 7.99 -11.90 14.68
N ASP A 88 6.75 -11.43 14.53
CA ASP A 88 5.92 -11.62 13.34
C ASP A 88 6.16 -10.52 12.28
N LEU A 89 6.88 -9.46 12.66
CA LEU A 89 7.14 -8.32 11.78
C LEU A 89 7.88 -8.74 10.50
N GLY A 90 8.83 -9.68 10.58
CA GLY A 90 9.60 -10.14 9.43
C GLY A 90 8.72 -10.83 8.38
N ASP A 91 7.89 -11.78 8.81
CA ASP A 91 6.98 -12.53 7.94
C ASP A 91 5.92 -11.60 7.31
N VAL A 92 5.37 -10.68 8.11
CA VAL A 92 4.36 -9.73 7.64
C VAL A 92 4.97 -8.74 6.64
N GLN A 93 6.19 -8.27 6.88
CA GLN A 93 6.89 -7.40 5.93
C GLN A 93 7.19 -8.12 4.61
N ALA A 94 7.59 -9.40 4.64
CA ALA A 94 7.78 -10.19 3.43
C ALA A 94 6.47 -10.33 2.65
N ARG A 95 5.37 -10.63 3.35
CA ARG A 95 4.04 -10.74 2.72
C ARG A 95 3.55 -9.43 2.12
N VAL A 96 3.80 -8.30 2.79
CA VAL A 96 3.49 -6.97 2.25
C VAL A 96 4.34 -6.67 1.00
N ALA A 97 5.62 -7.06 0.99
CA ALA A 97 6.47 -6.91 -0.18
C ALA A 97 5.93 -7.72 -1.37
N GLU A 98 5.58 -8.99 -1.16
CA GLU A 98 4.95 -9.83 -2.18
C GLU A 98 3.63 -9.22 -2.70
N LEU A 99 2.80 -8.68 -1.80
CA LEU A 99 1.57 -7.99 -2.18
C LEU A 99 1.82 -6.69 -2.95
N LEU A 100 2.92 -6.00 -2.71
CA LEU A 100 3.30 -4.81 -3.47
C LEU A 100 3.89 -5.16 -4.85
N GLU A 101 4.55 -6.30 -4.97
CA GLU A 101 5.12 -6.80 -6.23
C GLU A 101 4.06 -7.44 -7.13
N HIS A 102 3.16 -8.25 -6.55
CA HIS A 102 2.15 -9.01 -7.29
C HIS A 102 0.74 -8.41 -7.21
N GLY A 103 0.45 -7.53 -6.24
CA GLY A 103 -0.90 -7.03 -5.99
C GLY A 103 -1.81 -8.07 -5.31
N LEU A 104 -3.11 -7.74 -5.19
CA LEU A 104 -4.14 -8.69 -4.72
C LEU A 104 -4.57 -9.70 -5.79
N ASN A 105 -3.94 -9.67 -6.97
CA ASN A 105 -4.26 -10.54 -8.10
C ASN A 105 -2.98 -11.27 -8.52
N PRO A 106 -2.82 -12.59 -8.28
CA PRO A 106 -1.78 -13.34 -9.00
C PRO A 106 -1.99 -13.12 -10.51
N PRO A 107 -0.94 -13.17 -11.35
CA PRO A 107 -1.01 -12.68 -12.72
C PRO A 107 -2.03 -13.45 -13.56
N ALA A 108 -3.28 -12.98 -13.55
CA ALA A 108 -4.20 -13.13 -14.65
C ALA A 108 -3.92 -11.92 -15.54
N ALA A 109 -3.37 -12.22 -16.71
CA ALA A 109 -2.96 -11.30 -17.76
C ALA A 109 -3.93 -10.10 -17.98
N ASN A 110 -3.35 -8.94 -18.31
CA ASN A 110 -3.95 -7.75 -18.95
C ASN A 110 -4.78 -6.85 -18.00
N ASP A 111 -4.67 -5.53 -17.94
CA ASP A 111 -4.44 -4.54 -18.99
C ASP A 111 -3.70 -3.29 -18.47
N HIS A 112 -2.42 -3.15 -18.85
CA HIS A 112 -1.82 -1.84 -19.07
C HIS A 112 -1.84 -1.59 -20.59
N THR A 113 -2.88 -0.95 -21.10
CA THR A 113 -2.89 -0.21 -22.37
C THR A 113 -4.07 0.75 -22.24
N GLY A 114 -3.91 2.00 -21.83
CA GLY A 114 -3.23 3.00 -22.63
C GLY A 114 -4.09 3.38 -23.83
N GLU A 115 -5.24 4.02 -23.63
CA GLU A 115 -5.81 4.86 -24.70
C GLU A 115 -4.89 6.09 -24.87
N PRO A 116 -4.54 6.43 -26.12
CA PRO A 116 -5.36 7.42 -26.79
C PRO A 116 -5.69 7.11 -28.26
N GLU A 117 -6.81 7.72 -28.64
CA GLU A 117 -7.36 8.08 -29.95
C GLU A 117 -6.34 8.61 -30.99
N GLN A 118 -6.74 8.56 -32.28
CA GLN A 118 -6.21 9.24 -33.50
C GLN A 118 -5.20 8.43 -34.35
N VAL A 119 -5.29 8.30 -35.68
CA VAL A 119 -6.04 8.98 -36.75
C VAL A 119 -6.08 8.08 -38.00
N ALA A 120 -7.11 8.26 -38.83
CA ALA A 120 -7.26 7.72 -40.17
C ALA A 120 -6.20 8.23 -41.17
N ALA A 121 -5.80 7.37 -42.12
CA ALA A 121 -5.40 7.67 -43.51
C ALA A 121 -5.06 6.33 -44.21
N THR A 122 -5.95 5.73 -45.01
CA THR A 122 -6.00 5.81 -46.49
C THR A 122 -4.66 5.77 -47.21
N VAL A 123 -4.48 4.78 -48.09
CA VAL A 123 -3.70 4.71 -49.37
C VAL A 123 -3.50 3.20 -49.61
N ASP A 124 -4.26 2.50 -50.46
CA ASP A 124 -4.40 2.58 -51.93
C ASP A 124 -3.14 2.12 -52.71
N GLU A 125 -3.38 1.12 -53.57
CA GLU A 125 -2.73 0.80 -54.87
C GLU A 125 -1.28 0.27 -54.96
N SER A 126 -1.14 -1.01 -55.37
CA SER A 126 -0.61 -1.44 -56.70
C SER A 126 -0.34 -2.96 -56.75
#